data_AF-A0A5N6A9B3-F1
#
_entry.id   AF-A0A5N6A9B3-F1
#
_cell.length_a   1.000
_cell.length_b   1.000
_cell.length_c   1.000
_cell.angle_alpha   90.00
_cell.angle_beta   90.00
_cell.angle_gamma   90.00
#
_symmetry.space_group_name_H-M   'P 1'
#
loop_
_entity.id
_entity.type
_entity.pdbx_description
1 polymer ?
#
loop_
_entity_poly.entity_id
_entity_poly.type
_entity_poly.pdbx_seq_one_letter_code
_entity_poly.pdbx_strand_id
1 'polypeptide(L)'
;MRITRRADRVGELHHLTGIGPVGWRGLLAEPTCRHGVNAPCCCLSLLRHSLWGRPVGGTIVLVISDIHGQPPGGPRHGDARPVPPALLRRRDGILPTTAAALRIPERDQPLTGTASRSTPPPEPHPVVAEVLAGLGTAQRERHVGRCPEPALLTRWLNEAGAADLNQARLALEGAGITCRHIREDGDPRHGAHAAHCRSCAVLLARLGVTSLTPAPAGAAGRPVGDPLGGPTRGAPWSAGTVDQALAAAGWRPGRVHTAKAEQWADVLSGHRSPQGHPHELFPAAFETWAELGEITLNPTGPGEVFAPSAVVIDPLAGLHWARVLSDLGHALGTRLAPVGEELGSGALLAVDQEARLYGIDHSGDWFLGHDVLTGLATLLTGAAPHRLEP
;
A
#
# COMPACT_ATOMS: atom_id res chain seq x y z
N MET A 1 47.40 38.10 33.15
CA MET A 1 47.53 39.56 33.33
C MET A 1 46.71 40.25 32.24
N ARG A 2 45.98 41.29 32.64
CA ARG A 2 44.85 41.94 31.97
C ARG A 2 45.26 42.88 30.81
N ILE A 3 44.40 42.96 29.78
CA ILE A 3 43.95 44.16 29.02
C ILE A 3 45.01 44.80 28.09
N THR A 4 44.76 45.02 26.79
CA THR A 4 44.05 46.22 26.28
C THR A 4 43.39 46.10 24.90
N ARG A 5 42.26 46.80 24.79
CA ARG A 5 41.47 47.14 23.59
C ARG A 5 42.20 48.14 22.70
N ARG A 6 41.85 48.16 21.41
CA ARG A 6 41.52 49.42 20.73
C ARG A 6 40.48 49.20 19.63
N ALA A 7 39.46 50.06 19.67
CA ALA A 7 38.34 50.16 18.76
C ALA A 7 38.69 51.04 17.55
N ASP A 8 37.97 50.81 16.45
CA ASP A 8 37.27 51.81 15.62
C ASP A 8 37.29 51.40 14.14
N ARG A 9 36.13 51.01 13.60
CA ARG A 9 35.41 51.86 12.64
C ARG A 9 34.03 51.30 12.30
N VAL A 10 33.12 52.26 12.31
CA VAL A 10 31.69 52.25 12.00
C VAL A 10 31.47 51.91 10.52
N GLY A 11 30.43 51.11 10.27
CA GLY A 11 29.86 50.84 8.95
C GLY A 11 28.50 50.18 9.13
N GLU A 12 27.48 51.01 9.36
CA GLU A 12 26.06 50.63 9.29
C GLU A 12 25.75 49.99 7.93
N LEU A 13 24.91 48.96 7.92
CA LEU A 13 23.85 48.78 6.92
C LEU A 13 22.79 47.81 7.45
N HIS A 14 21.55 48.19 7.18
CA HIS A 14 20.32 47.79 7.85
C HIS A 14 19.86 46.35 7.57
N HIS A 15 19.09 45.85 8.54
CA HIS A 15 18.10 44.77 8.45
C HIS A 15 17.36 44.70 7.11
N LEU A 16 17.11 43.49 6.60
CA LEU A 16 15.81 43.10 6.06
C LEU A 16 15.63 41.57 6.15
N THR A 17 14.94 41.15 7.20
CA THR A 17 14.16 39.92 7.29
C THR A 17 12.89 40.04 6.46
N GLY A 18 12.52 39.00 5.69
CA GLY A 18 11.16 38.88 5.14
C GLY A 18 11.08 38.06 3.86
N ILE A 19 10.97 36.73 4.00
CA ILE A 19 10.43 35.87 2.93
C ILE A 19 9.13 35.28 3.48
N GLY A 20 8.02 35.90 3.12
CA GLY A 20 6.67 35.36 3.31
C GLY A 20 6.22 34.54 2.09
N PRO A 21 5.18 33.70 2.22
CA PRO A 21 4.74 32.79 1.18
C PRO A 21 3.98 33.54 0.08
N VAL A 22 4.35 33.29 -1.18
CA VAL A 22 3.65 33.85 -2.35
C VAL A 22 2.41 32.99 -2.62
N GLY A 23 1.24 33.49 -2.22
CA GLY A 23 -0.06 32.91 -2.57
C GLY A 23 -0.48 33.29 -3.99
N TRP A 24 -1.17 32.37 -4.67
CA TRP A 24 -1.85 32.62 -5.94
C TRP A 24 -3.03 33.58 -5.73
N ARG A 25 -2.76 34.89 -5.75
CA ARG A 25 -3.77 35.94 -5.96
C ARG A 25 -3.17 37.04 -6.83
N GLY A 26 -3.56 37.06 -8.09
CA GLY A 26 -3.27 38.18 -8.99
C GLY A 26 -3.04 37.74 -10.43
N LEU A 27 -4.13 37.45 -11.15
CA LEU A 27 -4.17 37.46 -12.63
C LEU A 27 -5.65 37.53 -13.08
N LEU A 28 -6.30 38.64 -12.72
CA LEU A 28 -7.41 39.21 -13.49
C LEU A 28 -6.98 40.62 -13.89
N ALA A 29 -6.16 40.68 -14.95
CA ALA A 29 -5.91 41.88 -15.70
C ALA A 29 -5.77 41.46 -17.16
N GLU A 30 -6.72 41.86 -17.99
CA GLU A 30 -6.66 41.68 -19.44
C GLU A 30 -5.43 42.40 -20.02
N PRO A 31 -4.78 41.82 -21.04
CA PRO A 31 -4.42 42.68 -22.15
C PRO A 31 -4.62 42.05 -23.53
N THR A 32 -4.92 42.95 -24.45
CA THR A 32 -5.03 42.84 -25.90
C THR A 32 -3.81 42.16 -26.57
N CYS A 33 -4.07 41.25 -27.51
CA CYS A 33 -3.05 40.58 -28.31
C CYS A 33 -2.45 41.49 -29.41
N ARG A 34 -1.12 41.46 -29.57
CA ARG A 34 -0.41 41.71 -30.84
C ARG A 34 0.77 40.74 -31.03
N HIS A 35 0.65 39.92 -32.07
CA HIS A 35 1.64 39.21 -32.93
C HIS A 35 3.12 39.08 -32.53
N GLY A 36 3.65 37.84 -32.60
CA GLY A 36 5.06 37.57 -32.96
C GLY A 36 5.72 36.27 -32.46
N VAL A 37 5.56 35.16 -33.22
CA VAL A 37 6.50 34.03 -33.48
C VAL A 37 7.10 33.15 -32.32
N ASN A 38 6.85 31.82 -32.43
CA ASN A 38 7.56 30.61 -31.93
C ASN A 38 7.40 30.05 -30.48
N ALA A 39 6.49 29.06 -30.36
CA ALA A 39 6.46 27.82 -29.52
C ALA A 39 6.40 27.91 -27.96
N PRO A 40 5.93 26.84 -27.26
CA PRO A 40 4.56 26.34 -27.13
C PRO A 40 4.04 26.42 -25.68
N CYS A 41 2.77 26.76 -25.45
CA CYS A 41 2.15 26.74 -24.12
C CYS A 41 0.91 25.85 -24.11
N CYS A 42 1.05 24.67 -23.50
CA CYS A 42 0.02 23.65 -23.27
C CYS A 42 -1.04 24.09 -22.25
N CYS A 43 -1.83 25.11 -22.56
CA CYS A 43 -2.98 25.51 -21.73
C CYS A 43 -4.31 25.61 -22.51
N LEU A 44 -4.41 24.97 -23.68
CA LEU A 44 -5.65 24.98 -24.46
C LEU A 44 -6.39 23.65 -24.41
N SER A 45 -7.51 23.69 -23.66
CA SER A 45 -8.70 22.84 -23.76
C SER A 45 -8.74 21.55 -22.93
N LEU A 46 -8.98 21.70 -21.62
CA LEU A 46 -9.65 20.69 -20.77
C LEU A 46 -11.20 20.78 -20.84
N LEU A 47 -11.73 21.41 -21.88
CA LEU A 47 -13.18 21.55 -22.11
C LEU A 47 -13.51 21.22 -23.56
N ARG A 48 -13.38 19.93 -23.90
CA ARG A 48 -14.06 19.32 -25.05
C ARG A 48 -14.61 17.94 -24.68
N HIS A 49 -15.43 17.87 -23.65
CA HIS A 49 -16.56 16.94 -23.51
C HIS A 49 -17.53 17.47 -22.44
N SER A 50 -18.16 18.61 -22.72
CA SER A 50 -19.40 19.03 -22.06
C SER A 50 -20.29 19.68 -23.12
N LEU A 51 -21.18 18.86 -23.67
CA LEU A 51 -22.34 19.30 -24.45
C LEU A 51 -23.51 18.41 -24.01
N TRP A 52 -24.09 18.79 -22.86
CA TRP A 52 -25.45 18.48 -22.42
C TRP A 52 -26.10 17.18 -22.94
N GLY A 53 -26.05 16.14 -22.11
CA GLY A 53 -26.78 14.90 -22.29
C GLY A 53 -26.79 14.02 -21.02
N ARG A 54 -27.40 14.54 -19.94
CA ARG A 54 -27.70 13.89 -18.63
C ARG A 54 -26.51 13.73 -17.65
N PRO A 55 -26.74 13.89 -16.33
CA PRO A 55 -25.68 13.76 -15.33
C PRO A 55 -25.40 12.27 -15.13
N VAL A 56 -24.26 11.80 -15.61
CA VAL A 56 -23.69 10.54 -15.11
C VAL A 56 -22.95 10.95 -13.84
N GLY A 57 -23.60 10.72 -12.69
CA GLY A 57 -23.03 10.97 -11.38
C GLY A 57 -21.79 10.12 -11.14
N GLY A 58 -20.94 10.59 -10.23
CA GLY A 58 -19.64 10.00 -9.87
C GLY A 58 -19.68 8.48 -9.74
N THR A 59 -18.61 7.86 -10.20
CA THR A 59 -18.43 6.41 -10.38
C THR A 59 -18.74 5.60 -9.10
N ILE A 60 -18.58 6.19 -7.91
CA ILE A 60 -18.93 5.53 -6.63
C ILE A 60 -20.43 5.60 -6.29
N VAL A 61 -21.18 6.62 -6.75
CA VAL A 61 -22.58 6.85 -6.37
C VAL A 61 -23.54 5.86 -7.04
N LEU A 62 -23.24 5.44 -8.27
CA LEU A 62 -24.08 4.47 -9.00
C LEU A 62 -23.95 3.04 -8.44
N VAL A 63 -22.77 2.65 -7.96
CA VAL A 63 -22.51 1.27 -7.47
C VAL A 63 -23.21 0.97 -6.14
N ILE A 64 -23.31 1.96 -5.23
CA ILE A 64 -23.97 1.76 -3.93
C ILE A 64 -25.48 1.50 -4.10
N SER A 65 -26.10 2.07 -5.13
CA SER A 65 -27.53 1.85 -5.40
C SER A 65 -27.82 0.45 -5.94
N ASP A 66 -26.90 -0.13 -6.73
CA ASP A 66 -27.05 -1.48 -7.28
C ASP A 66 -26.80 -2.58 -6.23
N ILE A 67 -25.97 -2.33 -5.21
CA ILE A 67 -25.71 -3.29 -4.11
C ILE A 67 -26.88 -3.34 -3.10
N HIS A 68 -27.62 -2.25 -2.92
CA HIS A 68 -28.69 -2.16 -1.93
C HIS A 68 -30.12 -2.39 -2.46
N GLY A 69 -30.30 -2.60 -3.77
CA GLY A 69 -31.61 -2.58 -4.42
C GLY A 69 -32.27 -3.92 -4.76
N GLN A 70 -31.57 -5.06 -4.70
CA GLN A 70 -32.10 -6.30 -5.30
C GLN A 70 -32.91 -7.16 -4.30
N PRO A 71 -34.25 -7.32 -4.44
CA PRO A 71 -34.98 -8.40 -3.80
C PRO A 71 -34.51 -9.76 -4.36
N PRO A 72 -34.55 -10.84 -3.57
CA PRO A 72 -34.04 -12.14 -3.97
C PRO A 72 -34.95 -12.76 -5.05
N GLY A 73 -34.62 -12.61 -6.33
CA GLY A 73 -35.34 -13.33 -7.40
C GLY A 73 -35.34 -12.79 -8.83
N GLY A 74 -34.58 -11.76 -9.19
CA GLY A 74 -34.52 -11.26 -10.58
C GLY A 74 -33.44 -11.93 -11.44
N PRO A 75 -33.66 -12.13 -12.76
CA PRO A 75 -32.67 -12.74 -13.65
C PRO A 75 -31.44 -11.84 -13.82
N ARG A 76 -30.25 -12.43 -13.64
CA ARG A 76 -28.93 -11.76 -13.69
C ARG A 76 -28.68 -11.20 -15.09
N HIS A 77 -28.58 -9.88 -15.23
CA HIS A 77 -27.95 -9.27 -16.41
C HIS A 77 -26.43 -9.46 -16.29
N GLY A 78 -25.89 -10.37 -17.11
CA GLY A 78 -24.45 -10.43 -17.45
C GLY A 78 -23.52 -10.72 -16.28
N ASP A 79 -23.52 -11.96 -15.79
CA ASP A 79 -22.67 -12.54 -14.73
C ASP A 79 -21.16 -12.64 -15.11
N ALA A 80 -20.66 -11.77 -15.98
CA ALA A 80 -19.26 -11.73 -16.36
C ALA A 80 -18.52 -10.84 -15.37
N ARG A 81 -18.02 -11.43 -14.27
CA ARG A 81 -17.04 -10.78 -13.41
C ARG A 81 -15.92 -10.23 -14.31
N PRO A 82 -15.58 -8.93 -14.24
CA PRO A 82 -14.57 -8.35 -15.12
C PRO A 82 -13.26 -9.14 -15.02
N VAL A 83 -12.71 -9.53 -16.17
CA VAL A 83 -11.48 -10.30 -16.22
C VAL A 83 -10.34 -9.43 -15.68
N PRO A 84 -9.54 -9.93 -14.72
CA PRO A 84 -8.36 -9.22 -14.25
C PRO A 84 -7.43 -8.83 -15.42
N PRO A 85 -6.80 -7.65 -15.38
CA PRO A 85 -5.86 -7.26 -16.41
C PRO A 85 -4.64 -8.18 -16.42
N ALA A 86 -4.16 -8.53 -17.61
CA ALA A 86 -2.90 -9.24 -17.78
C ALA A 86 -1.72 -8.25 -17.77
N LEU A 87 -0.55 -8.71 -17.31
CA LEU A 87 0.69 -7.99 -17.57
C LEU A 87 1.04 -8.17 -19.06
N LEU A 88 1.13 -7.08 -19.80
CA LEU A 88 1.50 -7.06 -21.22
C LEU A 88 3.02 -7.15 -21.42
N ARG A 89 3.78 -6.83 -20.38
CA ARG A 89 5.25 -6.87 -20.35
C ARG A 89 5.74 -7.38 -19.00
N ARG A 90 6.94 -7.94 -18.98
CA ARG A 90 7.60 -8.31 -17.74
C ARG A 90 7.88 -7.06 -16.91
N ARG A 91 7.54 -7.12 -15.62
CA ARG A 91 7.96 -6.11 -14.65
C ARG A 91 9.33 -6.47 -14.10
N ASP A 92 10.35 -5.73 -14.49
CA ASP A 92 11.75 -6.03 -14.13
C ASP A 92 12.14 -5.56 -12.72
N GLY A 93 11.35 -4.66 -12.11
CA GLY A 93 11.60 -4.13 -10.78
C GLY A 93 11.35 -5.14 -9.65
N ILE A 94 12.36 -5.39 -8.81
CA ILE A 94 12.21 -6.21 -7.60
C ILE A 94 11.54 -5.47 -6.43
N LEU A 95 11.45 -4.14 -6.52
CA LEU A 95 10.93 -3.26 -5.48
C LEU A 95 9.39 -3.17 -5.54
N PRO A 96 8.71 -2.87 -4.43
CA PRO A 96 9.24 -2.96 -3.07
C PRO A 96 9.61 -4.41 -2.72
N THR A 97 10.51 -4.60 -1.77
CA THR A 97 10.72 -5.91 -1.14
C THR A 97 11.07 -5.77 0.34
N THR A 98 11.14 -6.89 1.04
CA THR A 98 11.58 -7.00 2.42
C THR A 98 12.72 -7.99 2.46
N ALA A 99 13.80 -7.62 3.14
CA ALA A 99 14.90 -8.53 3.47
C ALA A 99 14.80 -8.99 4.91
N ALA A 100 15.23 -10.22 5.17
CA ALA A 100 15.41 -10.72 6.52
C ALA A 100 16.83 -11.25 6.74
N ALA A 101 17.25 -11.24 8.00
CA ALA A 101 18.43 -11.93 8.48
C ALA A 101 18.04 -12.81 9.67
N LEU A 102 18.24 -14.12 9.51
CA LEU A 102 18.04 -15.15 10.54
C LEU A 102 19.40 -15.49 11.16
N ARG A 103 19.57 -15.14 12.43
CA ARG A 103 20.72 -15.49 13.24
C ARG A 103 20.47 -16.84 13.92
N ILE A 104 21.42 -17.74 13.73
CA ILE A 104 21.48 -19.07 14.32
C ILE A 104 22.72 -19.11 15.22
N PRO A 105 22.63 -19.45 16.51
CA PRO A 105 23.78 -19.44 17.42
C PRO A 105 24.97 -20.28 16.96
N GLU A 106 24.71 -21.40 16.28
CA GLU A 106 25.71 -22.34 15.77
C GLU A 106 26.46 -21.82 14.53
N ARG A 107 26.08 -20.65 13.99
CA ARG A 107 26.67 -20.09 12.76
C ARG A 107 27.31 -18.73 13.00
N ASP A 108 28.47 -18.54 12.38
CA ASP A 108 29.19 -17.26 12.40
C ASP A 108 28.46 -16.17 11.59
N GLN A 109 27.81 -16.54 10.49
CA GLN A 109 27.10 -15.60 9.62
C GLN A 109 25.59 -15.87 9.60
N PRO A 110 24.74 -14.82 9.67
CA PRO A 110 23.30 -14.99 9.57
C PRO A 110 22.90 -15.42 8.16
N LEU A 111 21.85 -16.24 8.07
CA LEU A 111 21.20 -16.52 6.79
C LEU A 111 20.40 -15.30 6.36
N THR A 112 20.61 -14.82 5.14
CA THR A 112 19.91 -13.64 4.61
C THR A 112 19.11 -13.98 3.36
N GLY A 113 18.06 -13.22 3.11
CA GLY A 113 17.17 -13.45 1.97
C GLY A 113 16.12 -12.37 1.83
N THR A 114 15.54 -12.29 0.64
CA THR A 114 14.44 -11.37 0.34
C THR A 114 13.16 -12.15 0.11
N ALA A 115 12.04 -11.43 0.17
CA ALA A 115 10.77 -11.95 -0.26
C ALA A 115 10.82 -12.49 -1.70
N SER A 116 10.07 -13.56 -1.97
CA SER A 116 9.93 -14.14 -3.30
C SER A 116 8.74 -13.54 -4.05
N ARG A 117 8.98 -13.17 -5.31
CA ARG A 117 7.95 -12.80 -6.28
C ARG A 117 7.60 -13.95 -7.26
N SER A 118 8.10 -15.17 -7.04
CA SER A 118 7.92 -16.31 -7.95
C SER A 118 6.46 -16.71 -8.14
N THR A 119 6.11 -17.43 -9.20
CA THR A 119 4.87 -18.24 -9.21
C THR A 119 5.24 -19.64 -9.69
N PRO A 120 4.89 -20.72 -8.93
CA PRO A 120 4.22 -20.74 -7.62
C PRO A 120 5.10 -20.18 -6.48
N PRO A 121 4.58 -20.05 -5.23
CA PRO A 121 5.42 -19.80 -4.05
C PRO A 121 6.55 -20.84 -3.93
N PRO A 122 7.70 -20.48 -3.34
CA PRO A 122 8.76 -21.45 -3.08
C PRO A 122 8.26 -22.62 -2.23
N GLU A 123 8.73 -23.82 -2.52
CA GLU A 123 8.37 -25.02 -1.76
C GLU A 123 8.91 -24.92 -0.33
N PRO A 124 8.02 -24.90 0.69
CA PRO A 124 8.44 -24.80 2.08
C PRO A 124 8.88 -26.16 2.65
N HIS A 125 9.73 -26.13 3.68
CA HIS A 125 10.02 -27.31 4.49
C HIS A 125 8.72 -27.91 5.07
N PRO A 126 8.55 -29.24 5.18
CA PRO A 126 7.29 -29.86 5.62
C PRO A 126 6.71 -29.28 6.92
N VAL A 127 7.53 -29.05 7.94
CA VAL A 127 7.10 -28.40 9.21
C VAL A 127 6.58 -26.97 8.98
N VAL A 128 7.23 -26.19 8.11
CA VAL A 128 6.77 -24.84 7.76
C VAL A 128 5.46 -24.91 6.98
N ALA A 129 5.36 -25.85 6.05
CA ALA A 129 4.16 -26.10 5.26
C ALA A 129 2.95 -26.41 6.15
N GLU A 130 3.13 -27.30 7.12
CA GLU A 130 2.09 -27.70 8.08
C GLU A 130 1.60 -26.52 8.92
N VAL A 131 2.54 -25.72 9.45
CA VAL A 131 2.19 -24.53 10.23
C VAL A 131 1.40 -23.52 9.39
N LEU A 132 1.84 -23.25 8.16
CA LEU A 132 1.16 -22.30 7.26
C LEU A 132 -0.21 -22.81 6.82
N ALA A 133 -0.36 -24.11 6.57
CA ALA A 133 -1.63 -24.74 6.21
C ALA A 133 -2.65 -24.66 7.37
N GLY A 134 -2.17 -24.73 8.61
CA GLY A 134 -2.98 -24.65 9.83
C GLY A 134 -3.42 -23.23 10.24
N LEU A 135 -3.05 -22.18 9.49
CA LEU A 135 -3.47 -20.81 9.79
C LEU A 135 -4.96 -20.61 9.53
N GLY A 136 -5.67 -20.02 10.50
CA GLY A 136 -7.04 -19.54 10.32
C GLY A 136 -7.10 -18.27 9.45
N THR A 137 -8.29 -17.88 8.99
CA THR A 137 -8.47 -16.72 8.10
C THR A 137 -7.90 -15.44 8.70
N ALA A 138 -8.14 -15.16 9.99
CA ALA A 138 -7.59 -14.00 10.69
C ALA A 138 -6.05 -13.93 10.75
N GLN A 139 -5.34 -15.03 10.48
CA GLN A 139 -3.87 -15.12 10.51
C GLN A 139 -3.25 -15.28 9.12
N ARG A 140 -4.07 -15.55 8.10
CA ARG A 140 -3.60 -15.96 6.77
C ARG A 140 -3.47 -14.74 5.86
N GLU A 141 -2.26 -14.38 5.50
CA GLU A 141 -1.99 -13.30 4.55
C GLU A 141 -2.10 -13.80 3.09
N ARG A 142 -2.47 -12.92 2.15
CA ARG A 142 -2.55 -13.28 0.72
C ARG A 142 -1.21 -13.74 0.12
N HIS A 143 -0.10 -13.37 0.74
CA HIS A 143 1.26 -13.67 0.31
C HIS A 143 1.95 -14.77 1.14
N VAL A 144 1.17 -15.66 1.76
CA VAL A 144 1.69 -16.80 2.54
C VAL A 144 2.77 -17.59 1.76
N GLY A 145 3.87 -17.89 2.45
CA GLY A 145 5.01 -18.63 1.91
C GLY A 145 5.99 -17.78 1.08
N ARG A 146 5.69 -16.52 0.81
CA ARG A 146 6.51 -15.64 -0.05
C ARG A 146 7.40 -14.67 0.72
N CYS A 147 7.12 -14.46 2.01
CA CYS A 147 7.94 -13.62 2.86
C CYS A 147 9.36 -14.22 3.01
N PRO A 148 10.38 -13.42 3.36
CA PRO A 148 11.71 -13.95 3.57
C PRO A 148 11.78 -14.91 4.77
N GLU A 149 10.93 -14.76 5.79
CA GLU A 149 10.99 -15.58 7.01
C GLU A 149 10.73 -17.08 6.73
N PRO A 150 9.63 -17.49 6.07
CA PRO A 150 9.43 -18.88 5.66
C PRO A 150 10.58 -19.44 4.81
N ALA A 151 11.16 -18.63 3.94
CA ALA A 151 12.27 -19.05 3.09
C ALA A 151 13.54 -19.33 3.91
N LEU A 152 13.92 -18.43 4.82
CA LEU A 152 15.08 -18.62 5.69
C LEU A 152 14.92 -19.82 6.63
N LEU A 153 13.73 -19.96 7.23
CA LEU A 153 13.40 -21.09 8.09
C LEU A 153 13.46 -22.41 7.31
N THR A 154 12.90 -22.43 6.09
CA THR A 154 12.95 -23.61 5.22
C THR A 154 14.37 -24.03 4.91
N ARG A 155 15.24 -23.09 4.51
CA ARG A 155 16.65 -23.39 4.22
C ARG A 155 17.36 -23.96 5.44
N TRP A 156 17.21 -23.33 6.61
CA TRP A 156 17.86 -23.82 7.83
C TRP A 156 17.36 -25.18 8.26
N LEU A 157 16.05 -25.42 8.25
CA LEU A 157 15.48 -26.70 8.68
C LEU A 157 15.87 -27.85 7.75
N ASN A 158 15.98 -27.59 6.43
CA ASN A 158 16.54 -28.55 5.48
C ASN A 158 18.02 -28.87 5.80
N GLU A 159 18.84 -27.86 6.07
CA GLU A 159 20.25 -28.04 6.42
C GLU A 159 20.43 -28.78 7.76
N ALA A 160 19.58 -28.49 8.75
CA ALA A 160 19.58 -29.16 10.05
C ALA A 160 18.97 -30.57 10.03
N GLY A 161 18.30 -30.95 8.94
CA GLY A 161 17.64 -32.26 8.79
C GLY A 161 16.47 -32.47 9.74
N ALA A 162 15.74 -31.41 10.09
CA ALA A 162 14.59 -31.52 11.00
C ALA A 162 13.41 -32.24 10.31
N ALA A 163 12.89 -33.32 10.89
CA ALA A 163 11.76 -34.05 10.32
C ALA A 163 10.40 -33.63 10.91
N ASP A 164 10.40 -33.08 12.12
CA ASP A 164 9.19 -32.73 12.86
C ASP A 164 9.30 -31.40 13.61
N LEU A 165 8.19 -30.95 14.21
CA LEU A 165 8.13 -29.68 14.93
C LEU A 165 9.08 -29.62 16.14
N ASN A 166 9.28 -30.72 16.87
CA ASN A 166 10.16 -30.72 18.04
C ASN A 166 11.62 -30.58 17.63
N GLN A 167 12.04 -31.33 16.60
CA GLN A 167 13.37 -31.21 16.01
C GLN A 167 13.58 -29.82 15.41
N ALA A 168 12.57 -29.25 14.77
CA ALA A 168 12.64 -27.90 14.23
C ALA A 168 12.84 -26.84 15.33
N ARG A 169 12.13 -26.97 16.47
CA ARG A 169 12.29 -26.08 17.62
C ARG A 169 13.67 -26.21 18.27
N LEU A 170 14.19 -27.44 18.38
CA LEU A 170 15.53 -27.69 18.89
C LEU A 170 16.60 -27.05 17.96
N ALA A 171 16.47 -27.25 16.65
CA ALA A 171 17.37 -26.66 15.66
C ALA A 171 17.32 -25.13 15.61
N LEU A 172 16.25 -24.51 16.14
CA LEU A 172 16.04 -23.05 16.17
C LEU A 172 16.19 -22.49 17.59
N GLU A 173 16.73 -23.26 18.54
CA GLU A 173 16.91 -22.81 19.91
C GLU A 173 17.84 -21.58 19.95
N GLY A 174 17.38 -20.50 20.59
CA GLY A 174 18.13 -19.23 20.64
C GLY A 174 18.19 -18.46 19.31
N ALA A 175 17.55 -18.94 18.23
CA ALA A 175 17.50 -18.24 16.96
C ALA A 175 16.74 -16.92 17.05
N GLY A 176 17.16 -15.94 16.25
CA GLY A 176 16.47 -14.66 16.16
C GLY A 176 16.45 -14.11 14.74
N ILE A 177 15.38 -13.41 14.37
CA ILE A 177 15.18 -12.89 13.02
C ILE A 177 14.93 -11.38 13.03
N THR A 178 15.53 -10.67 12.08
CA THR A 178 15.24 -9.25 11.80
C THR A 178 14.70 -9.10 10.39
N CYS A 179 13.75 -8.19 10.18
CA CYS A 179 13.25 -7.81 8.86
C CYS A 179 13.45 -6.31 8.61
N ARG A 180 13.78 -5.95 7.37
CA ARG A 180 13.98 -4.57 6.91
C ARG A 180 13.34 -4.33 5.55
N HIS A 181 12.78 -3.15 5.37
CA HIS A 181 12.25 -2.72 4.09
C HIS A 181 13.39 -2.42 3.10
N ILE A 182 13.22 -2.87 1.86
CA ILE A 182 14.00 -2.43 0.71
C ILE A 182 13.03 -1.68 -0.21
N ARG A 183 13.17 -0.36 -0.22
CA ARG A 183 12.33 0.58 -0.99
C ARG A 183 13.16 1.26 -2.09
N GLU A 184 12.49 2.07 -2.90
CA GLU A 184 13.16 2.93 -3.87
C GLU A 184 14.17 3.86 -3.20
N ASP A 185 15.18 4.27 -3.97
CA ASP A 185 16.11 5.29 -3.54
C ASP A 185 15.35 6.59 -3.22
N GLY A 186 15.72 7.22 -2.10
CA GLY A 186 15.03 8.39 -1.56
C GLY A 186 13.78 8.10 -0.72
N ASP A 187 13.28 6.85 -0.63
CA ASP A 187 12.21 6.50 0.31
C ASP A 187 12.77 6.45 1.74
N PRO A 188 12.27 7.27 2.69
CA PRO A 188 12.77 7.30 4.07
C PRO A 188 12.53 5.99 4.84
N ARG A 189 11.65 5.10 4.35
CA ARG A 189 11.44 3.77 4.92
C ARG A 189 12.49 2.76 4.46
N HIS A 190 13.35 3.08 3.48
CA HIS A 190 14.41 2.19 3.06
C HIS A 190 15.36 1.86 4.24
N GLY A 191 15.63 0.58 4.47
CA GLY A 191 16.49 0.11 5.56
C GLY A 191 15.84 0.16 6.95
N ALA A 192 14.66 0.76 7.10
CA ALA A 192 13.89 0.72 8.34
C ALA A 192 13.38 -0.70 8.64
N HIS A 193 13.10 -0.96 9.91
CA HIS A 193 12.55 -2.25 10.33
C HIS A 193 11.17 -2.50 9.72
N ALA A 194 10.96 -3.70 9.20
CA ALA A 194 9.70 -4.15 8.63
C ALA A 194 9.04 -5.12 9.61
N ALA A 195 7.80 -4.86 10.01
CA ALA A 195 7.04 -5.76 10.86
C ALA A 195 6.84 -7.12 10.18
N HIS A 196 6.82 -8.18 10.98
CA HIS A 196 6.40 -9.50 10.52
C HIS A 196 4.92 -9.47 10.16
N CYS A 197 4.54 -10.04 9.01
CA CYS A 197 3.13 -10.17 8.68
C CYS A 197 2.43 -11.14 9.65
N ARG A 198 1.09 -11.16 9.68
CA ARG A 198 0.32 -11.97 10.65
C ARG A 198 0.69 -13.46 10.58
N SER A 199 0.87 -13.98 9.36
CA SER A 199 1.25 -15.38 9.14
C SER A 199 2.66 -15.69 9.64
N CYS A 200 3.64 -14.83 9.35
CA CYS A 200 5.02 -14.99 9.79
C CYS A 200 5.14 -14.86 11.31
N ALA A 201 4.39 -13.96 11.93
CA ALA A 201 4.38 -13.82 13.39
C ALA A 201 3.95 -15.14 14.08
N VAL A 202 2.88 -15.79 13.58
CA VAL A 202 2.46 -17.10 14.09
C VAL A 202 3.50 -18.18 13.82
N LEU A 203 4.09 -18.20 12.62
CA LEU A 203 5.13 -19.17 12.24
C LEU A 203 6.35 -19.08 13.18
N LEU A 204 6.87 -17.87 13.40
CA LEU A 204 8.02 -17.62 14.28
C LEU A 204 7.71 -18.04 15.72
N ALA A 205 6.52 -17.70 16.22
CA ALA A 205 6.10 -18.09 17.57
C ALA A 205 5.99 -19.62 17.73
N ARG A 206 5.43 -20.33 16.74
CA ARG A 206 5.32 -21.80 16.77
C ARG A 206 6.67 -22.50 16.70
N LEU A 207 7.66 -21.91 16.02
CA LEU A 207 9.01 -22.44 15.92
C LEU A 207 9.95 -21.97 17.04
N GLY A 208 9.51 -21.03 17.89
CA GLY A 208 10.32 -20.51 19.00
C GLY A 208 11.40 -19.51 18.58
N VAL A 209 11.27 -18.89 17.40
CA VAL A 209 12.25 -17.92 16.88
C VAL A 209 11.94 -16.53 17.42
N THR A 210 12.95 -15.86 17.98
CA THR A 210 12.78 -14.53 18.56
C THR A 210 12.72 -13.46 17.46
N SER A 211 11.67 -12.64 17.44
CA SER A 211 11.67 -11.41 16.63
C SER A 211 12.64 -10.39 17.25
N LEU A 212 13.65 -10.03 16.49
CA LEU A 212 14.59 -8.95 16.81
C LEU A 212 14.20 -7.65 16.09
N THR A 213 13.18 -7.70 15.24
CA THR A 213 12.54 -6.52 14.67
C THR A 213 11.82 -5.79 15.80
N PRO A 214 12.12 -4.50 16.07
CA PRO A 214 11.35 -3.69 17.00
C PRO A 214 9.90 -3.65 16.58
N ALA A 215 8.98 -3.71 17.55
CA ALA A 215 7.59 -3.43 17.28
C ALA A 215 7.46 -2.00 16.73
N PRO A 216 6.62 -1.76 15.71
CA PRO A 216 6.44 -0.41 15.19
C PRO A 216 5.94 0.53 16.30
N ALA A 217 6.57 1.69 16.43
CA ALA A 217 6.13 2.73 17.35
C ALA A 217 4.70 3.16 16.94
N GLY A 218 3.71 2.88 17.78
CA GLY A 218 2.30 3.13 17.49
C GLY A 218 1.40 1.88 17.43
N ALA A 219 1.94 0.67 17.56
CA ALA A 219 1.14 -0.56 17.74
C ALA A 219 0.43 -0.67 19.12
N ALA A 220 0.28 0.44 19.84
CA ALA A 220 -0.60 0.58 21.01
C ALA A 220 -2.06 0.86 20.59
N GLY A 221 -2.41 0.66 19.31
CA GLY A 221 -3.79 0.44 18.89
C GLY A 221 -4.32 -0.86 19.50
N ARG A 222 -5.58 -0.84 19.96
CA ARG A 222 -6.28 -1.99 20.55
C ARG A 222 -5.98 -3.27 19.75
N PRO A 223 -5.55 -4.38 20.38
CA PRO A 223 -5.25 -5.60 19.65
C PRO A 223 -6.46 -5.99 18.81
N VAL A 224 -6.24 -6.16 17.50
CA VAL A 224 -7.23 -6.78 16.62
C VAL A 224 -7.19 -8.27 16.93
N GLY A 225 -7.97 -8.66 17.94
CA GLY A 225 -8.05 -10.04 18.41
C GLY A 225 -6.83 -10.52 19.18
N ASP A 226 -7.02 -11.55 20.00
CA ASP A 226 -5.93 -12.30 20.62
C ASP A 226 -5.14 -13.02 19.52
N PRO A 227 -3.80 -12.86 19.44
CA PRO A 227 -2.99 -13.56 18.43
C PRO A 227 -3.08 -15.10 18.52
N LEU A 228 -3.51 -15.62 19.67
CA LEU A 228 -3.81 -17.05 19.91
C LEU A 228 -5.31 -17.35 20.00
N GLY A 229 -6.16 -16.31 19.96
CA GLY A 229 -7.60 -16.39 20.19
C GLY A 229 -8.37 -15.73 19.07
N GLY A 230 -8.79 -16.55 18.11
CA GLY A 230 -9.97 -16.21 17.31
C GLY A 230 -11.17 -15.95 18.25
N PRO A 231 -12.16 -15.16 17.82
CA PRO A 231 -13.31 -14.85 18.66
C PRO A 231 -13.95 -16.13 19.23
N THR A 232 -14.42 -16.02 20.48
CA THR A 232 -15.11 -17.08 21.21
C THR A 232 -16.18 -17.76 20.36
N ARG A 233 -16.19 -19.09 20.37
CA ARG A 233 -17.15 -19.96 19.67
C ARG A 233 -18.59 -19.48 19.94
N GLY A 234 -19.32 -18.99 18.92
CA GLY A 234 -20.78 -18.78 19.00
C GLY A 234 -21.35 -17.38 18.68
N ALA A 235 -20.55 -16.38 18.30
CA ALA A 235 -21.11 -15.13 17.72
C ALA A 235 -21.48 -15.33 16.23
N PRO A 236 -22.52 -14.66 15.69
CA PRO A 236 -22.80 -14.73 14.25
C PRO A 236 -21.61 -14.15 13.48
N TRP A 237 -20.83 -15.05 12.88
CA TRP A 237 -19.54 -14.84 12.25
C TRP A 237 -19.69 -14.30 10.82
N SER A 238 -20.43 -13.21 10.60
CA SER A 238 -20.48 -12.61 9.26
C SER A 238 -19.16 -11.91 8.94
N ALA A 239 -18.65 -12.08 7.70
CA ALA A 239 -17.70 -11.14 7.16
C ALA A 239 -18.29 -9.72 7.26
N GLY A 240 -17.45 -8.76 7.66
CA GLY A 240 -17.82 -7.36 7.61
C GLY A 240 -18.15 -6.93 6.19
N THR A 241 -18.89 -5.84 6.01
CA THR A 241 -19.08 -5.22 4.68
C THR A 241 -18.27 -3.95 4.55
N VAL A 242 -17.95 -3.56 3.31
CA VAL A 242 -17.29 -2.26 3.04
C VAL A 242 -18.15 -1.11 3.54
N ASP A 243 -19.47 -1.19 3.35
CA ASP A 243 -20.39 -0.15 3.77
C ASP A 243 -20.35 0.05 5.29
N GLN A 244 -20.25 -1.03 6.06
CA GLN A 244 -20.07 -0.95 7.51
C GLN A 244 -18.75 -0.28 7.87
N ALA A 245 -17.65 -0.63 7.20
CA ALA A 245 -16.34 -0.03 7.44
C ALA A 245 -16.31 1.47 7.08
N LEU A 246 -16.91 1.84 5.94
CA LEU A 246 -17.06 3.22 5.50
C LEU A 246 -17.93 4.03 6.47
N ALA A 247 -19.09 3.50 6.84
CA ALA A 247 -20.01 4.15 7.77
C ALA A 247 -19.37 4.32 9.16
N ALA A 248 -18.66 3.30 9.65
CA ALA A 248 -17.94 3.35 10.93
C ALA A 248 -16.81 4.39 10.92
N ALA A 249 -16.18 4.61 9.76
CA ALA A 249 -15.18 5.65 9.55
C ALA A 249 -15.78 7.04 9.26
N GLY A 250 -17.12 7.18 9.32
CA GLY A 250 -17.83 8.45 9.14
C GLY A 250 -17.99 8.88 7.68
N TRP A 251 -17.69 8.01 6.72
CA TRP A 251 -17.92 8.28 5.31
C TRP A 251 -19.42 8.26 4.98
N ARG A 252 -19.84 9.11 4.03
CA ARG A 252 -21.22 9.20 3.55
C ARG A 252 -21.24 9.38 2.04
N PRO A 253 -22.22 8.81 1.32
CA PRO A 253 -22.38 9.04 -0.11
C PRO A 253 -22.45 10.54 -0.45
N GLY A 254 -21.79 10.95 -1.54
CA GLY A 254 -21.75 12.34 -2.00
C GLY A 254 -20.77 13.25 -1.25
N ARG A 255 -19.93 12.71 -0.36
CA ARG A 255 -18.79 13.43 0.24
C ARG A 255 -17.78 13.79 -0.87
N VAL A 256 -17.30 15.04 -0.87
CA VAL A 256 -16.27 15.51 -1.82
C VAL A 256 -15.24 16.38 -1.09
N HIS A 257 -13.95 16.07 -1.25
CA HIS A 257 -12.77 16.70 -0.65
C HIS A 257 -11.85 17.30 -1.71
N THR A 258 -12.41 18.07 -2.65
CA THR A 258 -11.65 18.64 -3.78
C THR A 258 -10.39 19.36 -3.34
N ALA A 259 -10.47 20.24 -2.33
CA ALA A 259 -9.32 20.99 -1.85
C ALA A 259 -8.19 20.09 -1.30
N LYS A 260 -8.53 18.95 -0.66
CA LYS A 260 -7.53 17.99 -0.19
C LYS A 260 -6.93 17.20 -1.35
N ALA A 261 -7.76 16.81 -2.32
CA ALA A 261 -7.31 16.15 -3.54
C ALA A 261 -6.35 17.02 -4.35
N GLU A 262 -6.61 18.34 -4.43
CA GLU A 262 -5.72 19.33 -5.05
C GLU A 262 -4.39 19.43 -4.30
N GLN A 263 -4.41 19.50 -2.97
CA GLN A 263 -3.18 19.53 -2.16
C GLN A 263 -2.31 18.28 -2.38
N TRP A 264 -2.93 17.09 -2.44
CA TRP A 264 -2.19 15.87 -2.77
C TRP A 264 -1.65 15.88 -4.20
N ALA A 265 -2.44 16.36 -5.17
CA ALA A 265 -2.00 16.49 -6.55
C ALA A 265 -0.80 17.44 -6.70
N ASP A 266 -0.80 18.58 -5.99
CA ASP A 266 0.29 19.54 -5.99
C ASP A 266 1.60 18.91 -5.48
N VAL A 267 1.53 18.19 -4.35
CA VAL A 267 2.70 17.52 -3.77
C VAL A 267 3.21 16.40 -4.69
N LEU A 268 2.33 15.54 -5.19
CA LEU A 268 2.70 14.42 -6.06
C LEU A 268 3.27 14.92 -7.41
N SER A 269 2.64 15.92 -8.02
CA SER A 269 3.09 16.49 -9.30
C SER A 269 4.42 17.26 -9.16
N GLY A 270 4.68 17.85 -7.99
CA GLY A 270 5.94 18.51 -7.66
C GLY A 270 7.09 17.55 -7.31
N HIS A 271 6.78 16.29 -6.95
CA HIS A 271 7.80 15.31 -6.57
C HIS A 271 8.47 14.65 -7.77
N ARG A 272 9.78 14.40 -7.65
CA ARG A 272 10.55 13.53 -8.55
C ARG A 272 11.38 12.59 -7.70
N SER A 273 11.41 11.31 -8.07
CA SER A 273 12.37 10.37 -7.48
C SER A 273 13.81 10.85 -7.74
N PRO A 274 14.81 10.36 -6.98
CA PRO A 274 16.23 10.68 -7.25
C PRO A 274 16.68 10.38 -8.69
N GLN A 275 16.02 9.43 -9.35
CA GLN A 275 16.27 9.05 -10.75
C GLN A 275 15.41 9.84 -11.76
N GLY A 276 14.65 10.84 -11.31
CA GLY A 276 13.87 11.73 -12.16
C GLY A 276 12.46 11.25 -12.52
N HIS A 277 12.01 10.07 -12.06
CA HIS A 277 10.66 9.58 -12.33
C HIS A 277 9.59 10.49 -11.70
N PRO A 278 8.61 10.99 -12.49
CA PRO A 278 7.46 11.73 -12.00
C PRO A 278 6.31 10.79 -11.58
N HIS A 279 5.36 11.33 -10.81
CA HIS A 279 4.04 10.72 -10.67
C HIS A 279 3.16 11.03 -11.88
N GLU A 280 2.34 10.07 -12.28
CA GLU A 280 1.35 10.23 -13.34
C GLU A 280 -0.04 10.45 -12.72
N LEU A 281 -0.60 11.64 -12.94
CA LEU A 281 -1.91 12.02 -12.41
C LEU A 281 -2.95 12.08 -13.53
N PHE A 282 -4.18 11.65 -13.24
CA PHE A 282 -5.28 11.57 -14.19
C PHE A 282 -6.64 11.66 -13.45
N PRO A 283 -7.75 11.93 -14.17
CA PRO A 283 -9.06 12.20 -13.54
C PRO A 283 -9.51 11.14 -12.53
N ALA A 284 -9.42 9.85 -12.86
CA ALA A 284 -9.83 8.77 -11.95
C ALA A 284 -9.10 8.80 -10.59
N ALA A 285 -7.82 9.19 -10.56
CA ALA A 285 -7.08 9.35 -9.32
C ALA A 285 -7.63 10.52 -8.48
N PHE A 286 -7.83 11.67 -9.12
CA PHE A 286 -8.37 12.86 -8.46
C PHE A 286 -9.79 12.64 -7.93
N GLU A 287 -10.65 12.00 -8.71
CA GLU A 287 -12.01 11.63 -8.32
C GLU A 287 -11.98 10.70 -7.09
N THR A 288 -11.14 9.66 -7.12
CA THR A 288 -10.96 8.74 -5.99
C THR A 288 -10.56 9.50 -4.72
N TRP A 289 -9.57 10.39 -4.81
CA TRP A 289 -9.10 11.17 -3.69
C TRP A 289 -10.16 12.15 -3.16
N ALA A 290 -10.91 12.79 -4.05
CA ALA A 290 -11.94 13.73 -3.67
C ALA A 290 -13.12 13.00 -2.99
N GLU A 291 -13.56 11.85 -3.51
CA GLU A 291 -14.70 11.12 -2.97
C GLU A 291 -14.39 10.43 -1.63
N LEU A 292 -13.21 9.81 -1.51
CA LEU A 292 -12.81 9.15 -0.26
C LEU A 292 -12.30 10.14 0.78
N GLY A 293 -11.52 11.14 0.36
CA GLY A 293 -10.78 12.02 1.27
C GLY A 293 -9.81 11.25 2.18
N GLU A 294 -9.23 11.96 3.15
CA GLU A 294 -8.38 11.31 4.16
C GLU A 294 -9.28 10.48 5.09
N ILE A 295 -9.07 9.17 5.11
CA ILE A 295 -9.87 8.23 5.89
C ILE A 295 -9.08 6.96 6.22
N THR A 296 -9.30 6.42 7.42
CA THR A 296 -8.80 5.10 7.81
C THR A 296 -9.97 4.14 7.92
N LEU A 297 -9.94 3.08 7.12
CA LEU A 297 -10.95 2.04 7.07
C LEU A 297 -10.45 0.82 7.85
N ASN A 298 -11.24 0.35 8.81
CA ASN A 298 -10.91 -0.81 9.62
C ASN A 298 -11.86 -1.97 9.29
N PRO A 299 -11.36 -3.21 9.18
CA PRO A 299 -12.20 -4.38 9.05
C PRO A 299 -13.18 -4.53 10.21
N THR A 300 -14.38 -5.03 9.93
CA THR A 300 -15.43 -5.26 10.94
C THR A 300 -15.71 -6.75 11.19
N GLY A 301 -15.02 -7.66 10.50
CA GLY A 301 -15.21 -9.11 10.63
C GLY A 301 -13.91 -9.94 10.51
N PRO A 302 -13.99 -11.28 10.61
CA PRO A 302 -12.83 -12.18 10.76
C PRO A 302 -12.07 -12.53 9.47
N GLY A 303 -12.49 -12.03 8.31
CA GLY A 303 -11.92 -12.37 7.01
C GLY A 303 -12.56 -13.59 6.36
N GLU A 304 -12.81 -13.53 5.05
CA GLU A 304 -13.39 -14.63 4.24
C GLU A 304 -12.35 -15.72 3.93
N VAL A 305 -11.27 -15.35 3.26
CA VAL A 305 -10.19 -16.25 2.83
C VAL A 305 -8.87 -15.89 3.52
N PHE A 306 -8.61 -14.59 3.60
CA PHE A 306 -7.42 -14.00 4.18
C PHE A 306 -7.76 -13.09 5.34
N ALA A 307 -6.75 -12.72 6.12
CA ALA A 307 -6.87 -11.75 7.18
C ALA A 307 -7.26 -10.41 6.55
N PRO A 308 -8.34 -9.77 7.02
CA PRO A 308 -8.75 -8.52 6.44
C PRO A 308 -7.78 -7.39 6.86
N SER A 309 -7.52 -6.48 5.94
CA SER A 309 -6.55 -5.40 6.10
C SER A 309 -7.24 -4.07 6.40
N ALA A 310 -6.73 -3.33 7.38
CA ALA A 310 -7.06 -1.92 7.52
C ALA A 310 -6.35 -1.12 6.44
N VAL A 311 -7.01 -0.07 5.94
CA VAL A 311 -6.55 0.75 4.81
C VAL A 311 -6.54 2.20 5.24
N VAL A 312 -5.47 2.91 4.93
CA VAL A 312 -5.39 4.38 5.04
C VAL A 312 -5.42 4.96 3.64
N ILE A 313 -6.36 5.86 3.38
CA ILE A 313 -6.40 6.67 2.17
C ILE A 313 -5.55 7.91 2.41
N ASP A 314 -4.30 7.81 1.98
CA ASP A 314 -3.34 8.91 1.89
C ASP A 314 -2.39 8.64 0.70
N PRO A 315 -2.61 9.28 -0.46
CA PRO A 315 -1.77 9.10 -1.65
C PRO A 315 -0.29 9.41 -1.40
N LEU A 316 0.04 10.21 -0.39
CA LEU A 316 1.43 10.55 -0.05
C LEU A 316 2.21 9.38 0.55
N ALA A 317 1.54 8.31 1.01
CA ALA A 317 2.21 7.06 1.37
C ALA A 317 3.01 6.45 0.20
N GLY A 318 2.61 6.77 -1.04
CA GLY A 318 3.28 6.40 -2.27
C GLY A 318 4.20 7.47 -2.86
N LEU A 319 4.51 8.56 -2.12
CA LEU A 319 5.29 9.68 -2.66
C LEU A 319 6.62 9.23 -3.30
N HIS A 320 7.32 8.30 -2.64
CA HIS A 320 8.62 7.79 -3.09
C HIS A 320 8.52 6.54 -3.98
N TRP A 321 7.34 6.25 -4.55
CA TRP A 321 7.07 5.03 -5.34
C TRP A 321 6.92 5.30 -6.84
N ALA A 322 7.35 6.48 -7.30
CA ALA A 322 7.14 6.93 -8.66
C ALA A 322 7.70 5.93 -9.69
N ARG A 323 8.87 5.33 -9.44
CA ARG A 323 9.45 4.34 -10.38
C ARG A 323 8.68 3.03 -10.35
N VAL A 324 8.32 2.51 -9.18
CA VAL A 324 7.57 1.25 -9.02
C VAL A 324 6.20 1.35 -9.70
N LEU A 325 5.51 2.48 -9.54
CA LEU A 325 4.23 2.74 -10.19
C LEU A 325 4.38 2.87 -11.71
N SER A 326 5.43 3.57 -12.18
CA SER A 326 5.73 3.67 -13.61
C SER A 326 6.06 2.31 -14.23
N ASP A 327 6.90 1.49 -13.57
CA ASP A 327 7.29 0.15 -14.02
C ASP A 327 6.06 -0.78 -14.10
N LEU A 328 5.19 -0.78 -13.09
CA LEU A 328 3.97 -1.59 -13.09
C LEU A 328 2.94 -1.07 -14.10
N GLY A 329 2.75 0.24 -14.20
CA GLY A 329 1.87 0.84 -15.21
C GLY A 329 2.32 0.47 -16.62
N HIS A 330 3.61 0.57 -16.91
CA HIS A 330 4.19 0.13 -18.17
C HIS A 330 3.96 -1.35 -18.45
N ALA A 331 4.11 -2.21 -17.43
CA ALA A 331 3.83 -3.64 -17.53
C ALA A 331 2.35 -3.93 -17.83
N LEU A 332 1.42 -3.19 -17.22
CA LEU A 332 -0.03 -3.30 -17.45
C LEU A 332 -0.50 -2.61 -18.74
N GLY A 333 0.32 -1.75 -19.35
CA GLY A 333 -0.09 -0.89 -20.46
C GLY A 333 -1.06 0.23 -20.04
N THR A 334 -1.02 0.65 -18.78
CA THR A 334 -1.81 1.78 -18.25
C THR A 334 -0.93 2.72 -17.43
N ARG A 335 -1.53 3.70 -16.77
CA ARG A 335 -0.87 4.63 -15.85
C ARG A 335 -1.39 4.37 -14.45
N LEU A 336 -0.54 4.49 -13.44
CA LEU A 336 -0.91 4.26 -12.05
C LEU A 336 -0.64 5.50 -11.20
N ALA A 337 -1.57 5.79 -10.30
CA ALA A 337 -1.45 6.83 -9.28
C ALA A 337 -1.65 6.22 -7.89
N PRO A 338 -0.93 6.71 -6.85
CA PRO A 338 -1.09 6.19 -5.50
C PRO A 338 -2.45 6.60 -4.91
N VAL A 339 -3.02 5.73 -4.07
CA VAL A 339 -4.29 5.97 -3.35
C VAL A 339 -4.07 6.00 -1.85
N GLY A 340 -3.21 5.12 -1.34
CA GLY A 340 -3.09 4.88 0.10
C GLY A 340 -2.22 3.67 0.40
N GLU A 341 -2.33 3.15 1.62
CA GLU A 341 -1.60 1.95 2.03
C GLU A 341 -2.43 1.02 2.91
N GLU A 342 -2.07 -0.26 2.88
CA GLU A 342 -2.56 -1.25 3.85
C GLU A 342 -1.73 -1.17 5.13
N LEU A 343 -2.41 -0.98 6.27
CA LEU A 343 -1.78 -0.98 7.57
C LEU A 343 -1.29 -2.38 7.96
N GLY A 344 -0.11 -2.43 8.56
CA GLY A 344 0.55 -3.65 9.00
C GLY A 344 1.42 -4.29 7.91
N SER A 345 0.91 -4.47 6.69
CA SER A 345 1.69 -5.05 5.58
C SER A 345 2.59 -4.01 4.89
N GLY A 346 2.22 -2.72 4.93
CA GLY A 346 2.92 -1.65 4.23
C GLY A 346 2.88 -1.80 2.70
N ALA A 347 1.82 -2.45 2.21
CA ALA A 347 1.50 -2.54 0.79
C ALA A 347 0.92 -1.21 0.30
N LEU A 348 1.39 -0.73 -0.86
CA LEU A 348 0.85 0.46 -1.48
C LEU A 348 -0.41 0.12 -2.27
N LEU A 349 -1.43 0.96 -2.16
CA LEU A 349 -2.62 0.93 -3.00
C LEU A 349 -2.47 1.92 -4.15
N ALA A 350 -2.80 1.48 -5.35
CA ALA A 350 -2.75 2.31 -6.56
C ALA A 350 -4.01 2.12 -7.40
N VAL A 351 -4.37 3.17 -8.14
CA VAL A 351 -5.49 3.17 -9.08
C VAL A 351 -4.97 3.43 -10.48
N ASP A 352 -5.66 2.92 -11.50
CA ASP A 352 -5.38 3.27 -12.90
C ASP A 352 -6.42 4.22 -13.52
N GLN A 353 -6.24 4.50 -14.81
CA GLN A 353 -7.12 5.39 -15.57
C GLN A 353 -8.57 4.91 -15.65
N GLU A 354 -8.79 3.61 -15.49
CA GLU A 354 -10.10 2.95 -15.49
C GLU A 354 -10.70 2.82 -14.09
N ALA A 355 -10.09 3.48 -13.09
CA ALA A 355 -10.46 3.42 -11.67
C ALA A 355 -10.32 2.03 -11.03
N ARG A 356 -9.55 1.12 -11.63
CA ARG A 356 -9.28 -0.22 -11.08
C ARG A 356 -8.26 -0.14 -9.95
N LEU A 357 -8.45 -0.93 -8.89
CA LEU A 357 -7.58 -0.89 -7.71
C LEU A 357 -6.56 -2.02 -7.72
N TYR A 358 -5.32 -1.67 -7.39
CA TYR A 358 -4.19 -2.57 -7.28
C TYR A 358 -3.52 -2.45 -5.91
N GLY A 359 -2.95 -3.57 -5.44
CA GLY A 359 -2.11 -3.63 -4.24
C GLY A 359 -0.69 -4.06 -4.62
N ILE A 360 0.31 -3.38 -4.08
CA ILE A 360 1.71 -3.61 -4.40
C ILE A 360 2.47 -3.85 -3.09
N ASP A 361 2.93 -5.08 -2.89
CA ASP A 361 3.64 -5.48 -1.67
C ASP A 361 5.00 -6.12 -1.96
N HIS A 362 5.69 -6.52 -0.90
CA HIS A 362 7.03 -7.10 -0.97
C HIS A 362 7.10 -8.41 -1.77
N SER A 363 5.96 -9.08 -1.99
CA SER A 363 5.84 -10.40 -2.60
C SER A 363 5.26 -10.38 -4.02
N GLY A 364 4.71 -9.25 -4.47
CA GLY A 364 4.06 -9.18 -5.77
C GLY A 364 3.10 -8.01 -5.92
N ASP A 365 2.42 -8.05 -7.07
CA ASP A 365 1.46 -7.06 -7.51
C ASP A 365 0.09 -7.76 -7.65
N TRP A 366 -0.96 -7.11 -7.18
CA TRP A 366 -2.28 -7.71 -6.99
C TRP A 366 -3.35 -6.83 -7.63
N PHE A 367 -4.21 -7.42 -8.43
CA PHE A 367 -5.48 -6.81 -8.84
C PHE A 367 -6.52 -7.07 -7.75
N LEU A 368 -7.00 -5.99 -7.13
CA LEU A 368 -7.91 -6.05 -5.99
C LEU A 368 -9.37 -5.92 -6.41
N GLY A 369 -9.66 -5.11 -7.43
CA GLY A 369 -11.01 -4.85 -7.88
C GLY A 369 -11.08 -4.07 -9.18
N HIS A 370 -12.21 -4.22 -9.88
CA HIS A 370 -12.49 -3.53 -11.14
C HIS A 370 -12.88 -2.06 -10.94
N ASP A 371 -13.06 -1.66 -9.69
CA ASP A 371 -13.23 -0.30 -9.22
C ASP A 371 -12.64 -0.19 -7.80
N VAL A 372 -12.55 1.04 -7.28
CA VAL A 372 -11.99 1.33 -5.94
C VAL A 372 -12.79 0.68 -4.82
N LEU A 373 -14.13 0.71 -4.85
CA LEU A 373 -14.96 0.12 -3.79
C LEU A 373 -14.83 -1.41 -3.76
N THR A 374 -14.88 -2.06 -4.91
CA THR A 374 -14.67 -3.51 -5.01
C THR A 374 -13.27 -3.88 -4.52
N GLY A 375 -12.26 -3.06 -4.85
CA GLY A 375 -10.90 -3.28 -4.35
C GLY A 375 -10.79 -3.13 -2.82
N LEU A 376 -11.43 -2.11 -2.25
CA LEU A 376 -11.53 -1.94 -0.79
C LEU A 376 -12.30 -3.10 -0.14
N ALA A 377 -13.33 -3.64 -0.82
CA ALA A 377 -14.04 -4.84 -0.38
C ALA A 377 -13.12 -6.04 -0.25
N THR A 378 -12.32 -6.30 -1.27
CA THR A 378 -11.35 -7.40 -1.25
C THR A 378 -10.45 -7.32 -0.01
N LEU A 379 -9.97 -6.13 0.34
CA LEU A 379 -9.09 -5.94 1.51
C LEU A 379 -9.83 -6.01 2.85
N LEU A 380 -10.94 -5.29 3.00
CA LEU A 380 -11.65 -5.13 4.27
C LEU A 380 -12.42 -6.39 4.70
N THR A 381 -12.77 -7.24 3.73
CA THR A 381 -13.46 -8.52 3.96
C THR A 381 -12.51 -9.71 3.90
N GLY A 382 -11.27 -9.52 3.44
CA GLY A 382 -10.30 -10.61 3.28
C GLY A 382 -10.68 -11.59 2.16
N ALA A 383 -11.39 -11.13 1.13
CA ALA A 383 -11.65 -11.92 -0.07
C ALA A 383 -10.35 -12.15 -0.86
N ALA A 384 -10.33 -13.18 -1.72
CA ALA A 384 -9.12 -13.50 -2.49
C ALA A 384 -8.89 -12.50 -3.64
N PRO A 385 -7.77 -11.76 -3.66
CA PRO A 385 -7.40 -10.94 -4.80
C PRO A 385 -6.83 -11.80 -5.94
N HIS A 386 -6.70 -11.20 -7.12
CA HIS A 386 -6.01 -11.84 -8.24
C HIS A 386 -4.55 -11.38 -8.27
N ARG A 387 -3.59 -12.31 -8.25
CA ARG A 387 -2.18 -11.97 -8.41
C ARG A 387 -1.89 -11.67 -9.88
N LEU A 388 -1.19 -10.57 -10.15
CA LEU A 388 -0.76 -10.25 -11.51
C LEU A 388 0.47 -11.08 -11.87
N GLU A 389 0.42 -11.74 -13.02
CA GLU A 389 1.46 -12.62 -13.53
C GLU A 389 1.82 -12.24 -14.99
N PRO A 390 3.09 -12.40 -15.41
CA PRO A 390 3.56 -12.10 -16.77
C PRO A 390 2.90 -12.94 -17.86
#